data_AF-A0A7K5I7B1-F1
#
_entry.id   AF-A0A7K5I7B1-F1
#
_cell.length_a   1.000
_cell.length_b   1.000
_cell.length_c   1.000
_cell.angle_alpha   90.00
_cell.angle_beta   90.00
_cell.angle_gamma   90.00
#
_symmetry.space_group_name_H-M   'P 1'
#
loop_
_entity.id
_entity.type
_entity.pdbx_description
1 polymer ?
#
loop_
_entity_poly.entity_id
_entity_poly.type
_entity_poly.pdbx_seq_one_letter_code
_entity_poly.pdbx_strand_id
1 'polypeptide(L)'
;GKTVVHQLSVSLEDLYNGTTRKLSLQKNIICRKCGGCGVREGAQRRCPKCHGSGMEVRIHQLGPSMIQQIQTMCSQCQGQGEWIRPRDCCLTCNGRKVVREKKILNVHLDKGMKDGQKITFHEEGDQVPGLEPGDIIIVLDQKEHPIFRRSGDDLIVKREISLADALCGCRQVIRTLDNRTLLISSQPG
;
A
#
# COMPACT_ATOMS: atom_id res chain seq x y z
N GLY A 1 -7.62 8.31 2.97
CA GLY A 1 -6.26 8.58 2.44
C GLY A 1 -6.19 8.19 0.97
N LYS A 2 -5.03 8.28 0.31
CA LYS A 2 -4.92 7.82 -1.09
C LYS A 2 -4.87 6.29 -1.14
N THR A 3 -5.65 5.70 -2.03
CA THR A 3 -5.61 4.25 -2.31
C THR A 3 -4.37 3.90 -3.11
N VAL A 4 -3.68 2.83 -2.73
CA VAL A 4 -2.47 2.33 -3.41
C VAL A 4 -2.79 0.99 -4.06
N VAL A 5 -2.34 0.80 -5.31
CA VAL A 5 -2.53 -0.44 -6.06
C VAL A 5 -1.19 -1.17 -6.19
N HIS A 6 -1.16 -2.44 -5.83
CA HIS A 6 -0.01 -3.32 -5.98
C HIS A 6 -0.36 -4.52 -6.85
N GLN A 7 0.52 -4.89 -7.77
CA GLN A 7 0.40 -6.13 -8.52
C GLN A 7 1.10 -7.26 -7.76
N LEU A 8 0.41 -8.38 -7.60
CA LEU A 8 0.96 -9.60 -7.01
C LEU A 8 1.01 -10.68 -8.09
N SER A 9 2.21 -10.97 -8.58
CA SER A 9 2.38 -12.04 -9.56
C SER A 9 2.22 -13.40 -8.91
N VAL A 10 1.27 -14.19 -9.41
CA VAL A 10 0.86 -15.50 -8.87
C VAL A 10 0.99 -16.57 -9.95
N SER A 11 1.31 -17.79 -9.56
CA SER A 11 1.39 -18.90 -10.51
C SER A 11 0.02 -19.55 -10.74
N LEU A 12 -0.11 -20.32 -11.82
CA LEU A 12 -1.35 -21.02 -12.12
C LEU A 12 -1.65 -22.12 -11.06
N GLU A 13 -0.61 -22.73 -10.50
CA GLU A 13 -0.69 -23.69 -9.39
C GLU A 13 -1.18 -23.03 -8.09
N ASP A 14 -0.73 -21.81 -7.80
CA ASP A 14 -1.20 -21.04 -6.63
C ASP A 14 -2.71 -20.80 -6.73
N LEU A 15 -3.17 -20.39 -7.92
CA LEU A 15 -4.60 -20.14 -8.17
C LEU A 15 -5.43 -21.43 -8.20
N TYR A 16 -4.85 -22.55 -8.64
CA TYR A 16 -5.54 -23.84 -8.69
C TYR A 16 -5.68 -24.47 -7.29
N ASN A 17 -4.59 -24.50 -6.52
CA ASN A 17 -4.56 -25.18 -5.22
C ASN A 17 -5.00 -24.27 -4.06
N GLY A 18 -4.99 -22.95 -4.26
CA GLY A 18 -5.14 -21.97 -3.19
C GLY A 18 -3.89 -21.93 -2.30
N THR A 19 -3.51 -20.73 -1.87
CA THR A 19 -2.33 -20.55 -1.01
C THR A 19 -2.41 -19.22 -0.26
N THR A 20 -1.48 -18.99 0.67
CA THR A 20 -1.34 -17.68 1.33
C THR A 20 0.04 -17.10 1.01
N ARG A 21 0.07 -15.95 0.34
CA ARG A 21 1.30 -15.24 -0.02
C ARG A 21 1.54 -14.10 0.96
N LYS A 22 2.78 -13.94 1.43
CA LYS A 22 3.19 -12.83 2.30
C LYS A 22 3.70 -11.67 1.46
N LEU A 23 3.03 -10.53 1.50
CA LEU A 23 3.47 -9.30 0.86
C LEU A 23 4.04 -8.34 1.92
N SER A 24 5.31 -7.99 1.79
CA SER A 24 5.95 -6.99 2.64
C SER A 24 5.83 -5.61 2.01
N LEU A 25 5.18 -4.68 2.71
CA LEU A 25 5.06 -3.28 2.30
C LEU A 25 5.64 -2.33 3.34
N GLN A 26 6.10 -1.18 2.88
CA GLN A 26 6.49 -0.07 3.75
C GLN A 26 5.39 0.99 3.68
N LYS A 27 4.89 1.41 4.84
CA LYS A 27 3.91 2.49 4.94
C LYS A 27 4.29 3.48 6.02
N ASN A 28 3.81 4.70 5.87
CA ASN A 28 3.85 5.70 6.92
C ASN A 28 2.74 5.42 7.92
N ILE A 29 3.10 5.34 9.20
CA ILE A 29 2.16 5.30 10.31
C ILE A 29 2.32 6.56 11.17
N ILE A 30 1.26 6.95 11.86
CA ILE A 30 1.32 8.01 12.85
C ILE A 30 2.34 7.62 13.92
N CYS A 31 3.24 8.54 14.25
CA CYS A 31 4.29 8.30 15.23
C CYS A 31 3.66 8.03 16.60
N ARG A 32 3.72 6.77 17.05
CA ARG A 32 3.10 6.31 18.31
C ARG A 32 3.64 7.06 19.53
N LYS A 33 4.93 7.42 19.53
CA LYS A 33 5.55 8.16 20.65
C LYS A 33 5.01 9.57 20.88
N CYS A 34 4.50 10.22 19.83
CA CYS A 34 3.99 11.60 19.95
C CYS A 34 2.52 11.72 19.54
N GLY A 35 1.86 10.62 19.15
CA GLY A 35 0.48 10.60 18.67
C GLY A 35 0.23 11.47 17.44
N GLY A 36 1.20 11.62 16.54
CA GLY A 36 1.10 12.60 15.43
C GLY A 36 1.43 14.04 15.84
N CYS A 37 1.82 14.20 17.10
CA CYS A 37 2.51 15.30 17.79
C CYS A 37 3.58 16.06 17.00
N GLY A 38 4.56 15.33 16.47
CA GLY A 38 5.82 15.92 16.02
C GLY A 38 6.68 16.52 17.16
N VAL A 39 6.11 16.73 18.35
CA VAL A 39 6.78 17.25 19.54
C VAL A 39 7.06 16.15 20.55
N ARG A 40 8.06 16.37 21.42
CA ARG A 40 8.27 15.53 22.60
C ARG A 40 7.09 15.68 23.56
N GLU A 41 6.91 14.65 24.38
CA GLU A 41 5.93 14.66 25.45
C GLU A 41 6.14 15.85 26.39
N GLY A 42 5.07 16.56 26.71
CA GLY A 42 5.11 17.77 27.54
C GLY A 42 5.54 19.07 26.85
N ALA A 43 5.99 19.02 25.58
CA ALA A 43 6.40 20.23 24.86
C ALA A 43 5.22 20.95 24.16
N GLN A 44 5.26 22.29 24.15
CA GLN A 44 4.22 23.13 23.58
C GLN A 44 4.43 23.37 22.08
N ARG A 45 3.38 23.12 21.28
CA ARG A 45 3.37 23.45 19.85
C ARG A 45 3.04 24.91 19.55
N ARG A 46 2.25 25.56 20.40
CA ARG A 46 1.82 26.93 20.15
C ARG A 46 3.02 27.85 20.07
N CYS A 47 3.05 28.68 19.04
CA CYS A 47 4.12 29.64 18.84
C CYS A 47 4.22 30.55 20.08
N PRO A 48 5.40 30.68 20.70
CA PRO A 48 5.54 31.47 21.93
C PRO A 48 5.36 32.98 21.69
N LYS A 49 5.55 33.46 20.45
CA LYS A 49 5.48 34.88 20.11
C LYS A 49 4.07 35.38 19.78
N CYS A 50 3.26 34.56 19.12
CA CYS A 50 1.87 34.90 18.79
C CYS A 50 0.83 34.10 19.60
N HIS A 51 1.27 33.23 20.51
CA HIS A 51 0.43 32.36 21.35
C HIS A 51 -0.59 31.48 20.58
N GLY A 52 -0.33 31.21 19.30
CA GLY A 52 -1.23 30.43 18.44
C GLY A 52 -2.04 31.25 17.44
N SER A 53 -2.03 32.59 17.52
CA SER A 53 -2.83 33.44 16.61
C SER A 53 -2.27 33.53 15.19
N GLY A 54 -1.01 33.15 14.97
CA GLY A 54 -0.33 33.29 13.69
C GLY A 54 0.02 34.75 13.30
N MET A 55 -0.45 35.74 14.08
CA MET A 55 -0.33 37.15 13.76
C MET A 55 0.20 37.96 14.95
N GLU A 56 0.95 39.00 14.67
CA GLU A 56 1.52 39.93 15.64
C GLU A 56 0.98 41.34 15.38
N VAL A 57 0.53 42.01 16.44
CA VAL A 57 0.11 43.42 16.36
C VAL A 57 1.35 44.30 16.57
N ARG A 58 1.71 45.08 15.56
CA ARG A 58 2.74 46.13 15.64
C ARG A 58 2.06 47.48 15.79
N ILE A 59 2.49 48.25 16.78
CA ILE A 59 2.00 49.61 16.99
C ILE A 59 2.91 50.56 16.19
N HIS A 60 2.34 51.23 15.20
CA HIS A 60 2.98 52.32 14.46
C HIS A 60 2.51 53.65 15.03
N GLN A 61 3.43 54.46 15.53
CA GLN A 61 3.12 55.79 16.07
C GLN A 61 3.23 56.81 14.93
N LEU A 62 2.10 57.37 14.52
CA LEU A 62 2.00 58.31 13.39
C LEU A 62 2.12 59.78 13.82
N GLY A 63 2.17 60.04 15.13
CA GLY A 63 2.35 61.37 15.70
C GLY A 63 2.04 61.39 17.20
N PRO A 64 2.09 62.57 17.85
CA PRO A 64 1.60 62.75 19.20
C PRO A 64 0.12 62.33 19.25
N SER A 65 -0.23 61.44 20.17
CA SER A 65 -1.60 60.91 20.39
C SER A 65 -2.24 60.05 19.27
N MET A 66 -1.55 59.74 18.17
CA MET A 66 -2.06 58.81 17.14
C MET A 66 -1.22 57.53 17.04
N ILE A 67 -1.82 56.42 17.46
CA ILE A 67 -1.27 55.06 17.30
C ILE A 67 -2.11 54.26 16.31
N GLN A 68 -1.45 53.61 15.35
CA GLN A 68 -2.06 52.65 14.44
C GLN A 68 -1.62 51.24 14.83
N GLN A 69 -2.59 50.35 15.07
CA GLN A 69 -2.31 48.93 15.27
C GLN A 69 -2.32 48.24 13.90
N ILE A 70 -1.18 47.71 13.49
CA ILE A 70 -1.03 46.97 12.23
C ILE A 70 -0.84 45.50 12.58
N GLN A 71 -1.74 44.65 12.09
CA GLN A 71 -1.62 43.21 12.22
C GLN A 71 -0.70 42.68 11.13
N THR A 72 0.37 42.02 11.52
CA THR A 72 1.39 41.45 10.61
C THR A 72 1.53 39.96 10.85
N MET A 73 2.01 39.22 9.86
CA MET A 73 2.27 37.79 10.01
C MET A 73 3.35 37.57 11.08
N CYS A 74 3.12 36.63 12.01
CA CYS A 74 4.09 36.34 13.06
C CYS A 74 5.43 35.94 12.45
N SER A 75 6.51 36.60 12.87
CA SER A 75 7.82 36.40 12.25
C SER A 75 8.43 35.02 12.57
N GLN A 76 7.94 34.37 13.63
CA GLN A 76 8.47 33.10 14.12
C GLN A 76 7.76 31.89 13.52
N CYS A 77 6.43 31.86 13.52
CA CYS A 77 5.65 30.76 12.92
C CYS A 77 5.19 31.05 11.50
N GLN A 78 5.47 32.24 10.96
CA GLN A 78 5.08 32.66 9.60
C GLN A 78 3.59 32.39 9.32
N GLY A 79 2.71 32.79 10.24
CA GLY A 79 1.27 32.61 10.08
C GLY A 79 0.72 31.25 10.54
N GLN A 80 1.56 30.25 10.79
CA GLN A 80 1.06 28.90 11.12
C GLN A 80 0.47 28.74 12.53
N GLY A 81 0.73 29.67 13.45
CA GLY A 81 0.30 29.58 14.86
C GLY A 81 1.05 28.50 15.67
N GLU A 82 1.61 27.49 15.03
CA GLU A 82 2.49 26.49 15.63
C GLU A 82 3.97 26.83 15.38
N TRP A 83 4.82 26.66 16.39
CA TRP A 83 6.27 26.69 16.24
C TRP A 83 6.93 25.75 17.24
N ILE A 84 7.76 24.85 16.73
CA ILE A 84 8.42 23.81 17.52
C ILE A 84 9.92 24.13 17.57
N ARG A 85 10.49 24.22 18.78
CA ARG A 85 11.95 24.34 18.93
C ARG A 85 12.60 23.07 18.40
N PRO A 86 13.75 23.15 17.70
CA PRO A 86 14.46 21.95 17.24
C PRO A 86 14.76 20.94 18.37
N ARG A 87 14.98 21.43 19.60
CA ARG A 87 15.20 20.62 20.80
C ARG A 87 13.93 19.93 21.30
N ASP A 88 12.76 20.44 20.97
CA ASP A 88 11.47 19.91 21.41
C ASP A 88 10.84 18.99 20.36
N CYS A 89 11.50 18.81 19.21
CA CYS A 89 11.10 17.84 18.20
C CYS A 89 11.11 16.42 18.78
N CYS A 90 10.08 15.64 18.47
CA CYS A 90 10.02 14.22 18.77
C CYS A 90 11.22 13.52 18.12
N LEU A 91 12.04 12.83 18.91
CA LEU A 91 13.25 12.16 18.43
C LEU A 91 12.95 11.00 17.46
N THR A 92 11.78 10.37 17.59
CA THR A 92 11.43 9.21 16.75
C THR A 92 11.02 9.61 15.32
N CYS A 93 10.25 10.69 15.16
CA CYS A 93 9.82 11.17 13.83
C CYS A 93 10.55 12.44 13.38
N ASN A 94 11.44 13.01 14.19
CA ASN A 94 12.15 14.27 13.94
C ASN A 94 11.23 15.40 13.49
N GLY A 95 10.11 15.60 14.19
CA GLY A 95 9.11 16.63 13.83
C GLY A 95 8.15 16.25 12.70
N ARG A 96 8.38 15.15 11.97
CA ARG A 96 7.58 14.76 10.79
C ARG A 96 6.21 14.17 11.09
N LYS A 97 5.87 13.93 12.37
CA LYS A 97 4.59 13.37 12.87
C LYS A 97 4.30 11.91 12.47
N VAL A 98 4.95 11.38 11.43
CA VAL A 98 4.83 9.99 10.95
C VAL A 98 6.18 9.27 10.96
N VAL A 99 6.14 7.94 10.97
CA VAL A 99 7.32 7.06 10.85
C VAL A 99 7.06 5.97 9.81
N ARG A 100 8.10 5.53 9.11
CA ARG A 100 8.00 4.41 8.16
C ARG A 100 8.05 3.08 8.91
N GLU A 101 7.04 2.25 8.72
CA GLU A 101 6.94 0.91 9.30
C GLU A 101 6.82 -0.13 8.19
N LYS A 102 7.54 -1.25 8.32
CA LYS A 102 7.44 -2.41 7.44
C LYS A 102 6.34 -3.32 7.97
N LYS A 103 5.30 -3.55 7.19
CA LYS A 103 4.19 -4.45 7.52
C LYS A 103 4.13 -5.61 6.54
N ILE A 104 3.83 -6.80 7.04
CA ILE A 104 3.60 -7.99 6.22
C ILE A 104 2.09 -8.21 6.16
N LEU A 105 1.53 -8.14 4.96
CA LEU A 105 0.16 -8.55 4.68
C LEU A 105 0.13 -10.01 4.23
N ASN A 106 -0.80 -10.78 4.76
CA ASN A 106 -1.09 -12.13 4.29
C ASN A 106 -2.19 -12.05 3.24
N VAL A 107 -1.84 -12.32 2.01
CA VAL A 107 -2.76 -12.34 0.87
C VAL A 107 -3.24 -13.76 0.70
N HIS A 108 -4.50 -14.00 1.03
CA HIS A 108 -5.16 -15.28 0.83
C HIS A 108 -5.61 -15.40 -0.62
N LEU A 109 -5.10 -16.42 -1.30
CA LEU A 109 -5.46 -16.77 -2.67
C LEU A 109 -6.39 -17.97 -2.62
N ASP A 110 -7.67 -17.73 -2.89
CA ASP A 110 -8.67 -18.79 -2.95
C ASP A 110 -8.57 -19.57 -4.26
N LYS A 111 -8.98 -20.83 -4.21
CA LYS A 111 -9.02 -21.71 -5.37
C LYS A 111 -9.91 -21.13 -6.46
N GLY A 112 -9.38 -21.09 -7.68
CA GLY A 112 -10.11 -20.62 -8.85
C GLY A 112 -10.12 -19.10 -9.03
N MET A 113 -9.46 -18.31 -8.14
CA MET A 113 -9.31 -16.87 -8.33
C MET A 113 -8.78 -16.54 -9.73
N LYS A 114 -9.28 -15.45 -10.31
CA LYS A 114 -9.04 -15.08 -11.71
C LYS A 114 -7.89 -14.07 -11.81
N ASP A 115 -7.26 -14.05 -12.98
CA ASP A 115 -6.34 -12.99 -13.33
C ASP A 115 -7.03 -11.61 -13.26
N GLY A 116 -6.31 -10.59 -12.81
CA GLY A 116 -6.81 -9.24 -12.60
C GLY A 116 -7.78 -9.07 -11.42
N GLN A 117 -8.10 -10.14 -10.68
CA GLN A 117 -8.97 -10.05 -9.50
C GLN A 117 -8.34 -9.19 -8.41
N LYS A 118 -9.17 -8.41 -7.72
CA LYS A 118 -8.74 -7.42 -6.72
C LYS A 118 -9.01 -7.92 -5.31
N ILE A 119 -8.01 -7.80 -4.44
CA ILE A 119 -8.10 -8.08 -3.00
C ILE A 119 -7.80 -6.76 -2.27
N THR A 120 -8.78 -6.25 -1.51
CA THR A 120 -8.67 -4.96 -0.84
C THR A 120 -8.35 -5.16 0.64
N PHE A 121 -7.33 -4.43 1.11
CA PHE A 121 -6.98 -4.28 2.52
C PHE A 121 -7.36 -2.88 2.96
N HIS A 122 -8.44 -2.80 3.73
CA HIS A 122 -8.97 -1.53 4.20
C HIS A 122 -8.04 -0.86 5.20
N GLU A 123 -7.91 0.47 5.12
CA GLU A 123 -7.13 1.29 6.05
C GLU A 123 -5.63 0.93 6.14
N GLU A 124 -5.13 0.15 5.19
CA GLU A 124 -3.74 -0.27 5.17
C GLU A 124 -2.79 0.70 4.45
N GLY A 125 -3.31 1.75 3.83
CA GLY A 125 -2.51 2.77 3.15
C GLY A 125 -1.69 3.66 4.10
N ASP A 126 -0.99 4.64 3.51
CA ASP A 126 -0.22 5.63 4.27
C ASP A 126 -1.12 6.48 5.18
N GLN A 127 -0.71 6.62 6.43
CA GLN A 127 -1.37 7.49 7.40
C GLN A 127 -0.82 8.91 7.34
N VAL A 128 -1.72 9.88 7.43
CA VAL A 128 -1.39 11.30 7.53
C VAL A 128 -2.14 11.88 8.73
N PRO A 129 -1.49 12.67 9.61
CA PRO A 129 -2.20 13.26 10.75
C PRO A 129 -3.40 14.09 10.31
N GLY A 130 -4.57 13.79 10.90
CA GLY A 130 -5.82 14.48 10.58
C GLY A 130 -6.57 13.95 9.35
N LEU A 131 -6.09 12.87 8.72
CA LEU A 131 -6.77 12.21 7.62
C LEU A 131 -6.84 10.70 7.88
N GLU A 132 -7.98 10.09 7.57
CA GLU A 132 -8.12 8.63 7.60
C GLU A 132 -7.18 7.97 6.57
N PRO A 133 -6.62 6.79 6.85
CA PRO A 133 -5.80 6.04 5.89
C PRO A 133 -6.59 5.69 4.62
N GLY A 134 -5.88 5.43 3.53
CA GLY A 134 -6.48 4.86 2.32
C GLY A 134 -6.43 3.34 2.35
N ASP A 135 -6.92 2.72 1.29
CA ASP A 135 -6.88 1.27 1.13
C ASP A 135 -5.67 0.82 0.32
N ILE A 136 -5.28 -0.44 0.50
CA ILE A 136 -4.35 -1.13 -0.39
C ILE A 136 -5.13 -2.14 -1.23
N ILE A 137 -5.07 -2.00 -2.54
CA ILE A 137 -5.69 -2.93 -3.49
C ILE A 137 -4.58 -3.77 -4.10
N ILE A 138 -4.65 -5.09 -3.90
CA ILE A 138 -3.77 -6.05 -4.55
C ILE A 138 -4.50 -6.59 -5.77
N VAL A 139 -3.89 -6.43 -6.95
CA VAL A 139 -4.36 -6.99 -8.20
C VAL A 139 -3.56 -8.25 -8.49
N LEU A 140 -4.26 -9.38 -8.66
CA LEU A 140 -3.61 -10.62 -9.05
C LEU A 140 -3.14 -10.52 -10.50
N ASP A 141 -1.90 -10.94 -10.71
CA ASP A 141 -1.25 -10.97 -12.02
C ASP A 141 -0.82 -12.43 -12.29
N GLN A 142 -1.61 -13.14 -13.08
CA GLN A 142 -1.37 -14.55 -13.35
C GLN A 142 -0.18 -14.69 -14.31
N LYS A 143 0.90 -15.32 -13.85
CA LYS A 143 2.04 -15.64 -14.69
C LYS A 143 1.65 -16.63 -15.78
N GLU A 144 2.24 -16.45 -16.97
CA GLU A 144 2.18 -17.45 -18.01
C GLU A 144 2.80 -18.76 -17.52
N HIS A 145 2.09 -19.86 -17.77
CA HIS A 145 2.54 -21.18 -17.39
C HIS A 145 3.10 -21.90 -18.63
N PRO A 146 4.25 -22.60 -18.54
CA PRO A 146 4.95 -23.14 -19.71
C PRO A 146 4.18 -24.24 -20.47
N ILE A 147 3.34 -25.00 -19.76
CA ILE A 147 2.59 -26.16 -20.32
C ILE A 147 1.11 -25.85 -20.52
N PHE A 148 0.44 -25.37 -19.47
CA PHE A 148 -0.98 -25.05 -19.48
C PHE A 148 -1.26 -23.60 -19.83
N ARG A 149 -2.29 -23.38 -20.64
CA ARG A 149 -2.92 -22.09 -20.84
C ARG A 149 -4.32 -22.13 -20.23
N ARG A 150 -4.59 -21.25 -19.27
CA ARG A 150 -5.93 -21.12 -18.68
C ARG A 150 -6.87 -20.39 -19.63
N SER A 151 -8.10 -20.87 -19.76
CA SER A 151 -9.19 -20.22 -20.48
C SER A 151 -10.46 -20.30 -19.64
N GLY A 152 -10.78 -19.22 -18.91
CA GLY A 152 -11.86 -19.24 -17.93
C GLY A 152 -11.57 -20.25 -16.81
N ASP A 153 -12.42 -21.26 -16.70
CA ASP A 153 -12.29 -22.34 -15.71
C ASP A 153 -11.64 -23.61 -16.31
N ASP A 154 -11.25 -23.57 -17.59
CA ASP A 154 -10.61 -24.67 -18.30
C ASP A 154 -9.08 -24.51 -18.40
N LEU A 155 -8.39 -25.64 -18.54
CA LEU A 155 -6.96 -25.72 -18.81
C LEU A 155 -6.72 -26.32 -20.19
N ILE A 156 -6.05 -25.56 -21.05
CA ILE A 156 -5.67 -25.97 -22.40
C ILE A 156 -4.21 -26.38 -22.39
N VAL A 157 -3.90 -27.54 -22.94
CA VAL A 157 -2.52 -28.02 -23.14
C VAL A 157 -2.33 -28.38 -24.60
N LYS A 158 -1.22 -27.93 -25.19
CA LYS A 158 -0.83 -28.31 -26.55
C LYS A 158 0.22 -29.42 -26.46
N ARG A 159 0.00 -30.51 -27.18
CA ARG A 159 0.91 -31.65 -27.26
C ARG A 159 1.11 -32.03 -28.71
N GLU A 160 2.36 -32.24 -29.07
CA GLU A 160 2.74 -32.81 -30.35
C GLU A 160 2.70 -34.32 -30.24
N ILE A 161 2.04 -34.96 -31.20
CA ILE A 161 1.98 -36.42 -31.33
C ILE A 161 2.57 -36.83 -32.66
N SER A 162 3.13 -38.02 -32.72
CA SER A 162 3.57 -38.58 -34.00
C SER A 162 2.36 -38.93 -34.87
N LEU A 163 2.55 -38.98 -36.18
CA LEU A 163 1.51 -39.44 -37.10
C LEU A 163 1.08 -40.89 -36.79
N ALA A 164 2.03 -41.74 -36.37
CA ALA A 164 1.74 -43.11 -35.98
C ALA A 164 0.81 -43.16 -34.74
N ASP A 165 1.09 -42.35 -33.73
CA ASP A 165 0.25 -42.22 -32.52
C ASP A 165 -1.15 -41.67 -32.85
N ALA A 166 -1.24 -40.72 -33.79
CA ALA A 166 -2.53 -40.19 -34.24
C ALA A 166 -3.37 -41.26 -34.95
N LEU A 167 -2.76 -42.08 -35.82
CA LEU A 167 -3.48 -43.10 -36.60
C LEU A 167 -3.74 -44.39 -35.82
N CYS A 168 -2.83 -44.81 -34.94
CA CYS A 168 -2.88 -46.10 -34.25
C CYS A 168 -3.39 -46.00 -32.80
N GLY A 169 -3.79 -44.80 -32.37
CA GLY A 169 -4.15 -44.51 -30.99
C GLY A 169 -2.91 -44.19 -30.15
N CYS A 170 -3.07 -43.22 -29.25
CA CYS A 170 -1.97 -42.73 -28.42
C CYS A 170 -2.30 -42.84 -26.94
N ARG A 171 -1.26 -42.94 -26.10
CA ARG A 171 -1.37 -42.80 -24.65
C ARG A 171 -0.41 -41.72 -24.19
N GLN A 172 -0.95 -40.66 -23.60
CA GLN A 172 -0.18 -39.54 -23.09
C GLN A 172 -0.36 -39.40 -21.59
N VAL A 173 0.74 -39.10 -20.92
CA VAL A 173 0.77 -38.84 -19.49
C VAL A 173 0.85 -37.33 -19.27
N ILE A 174 -0.15 -36.78 -18.58
CA ILE A 174 -0.20 -35.35 -18.23
C ILE A 174 -0.14 -35.21 -16.73
N ARG A 175 0.85 -34.46 -16.23
CA ARG A 175 0.90 -34.06 -14.83
C ARG A 175 0.11 -32.77 -14.63
N THR A 176 -0.90 -32.80 -13.76
CA THR A 176 -1.78 -31.68 -13.44
C THR A 176 -1.16 -30.73 -12.41
N LEU A 177 -1.82 -29.59 -12.18
CA LEU A 177 -1.36 -28.52 -11.27
C LEU A 177 -1.38 -28.90 -9.78
N ASP A 178 -2.08 -29.98 -9.42
CA ASP A 178 -2.10 -30.59 -8.08
C ASP A 178 -1.17 -31.82 -7.98
N ASN A 179 -0.22 -31.96 -8.91
CA ASN A 179 0.72 -33.09 -9.00
C ASN A 179 0.09 -34.47 -9.23
N ARG A 180 -1.20 -34.55 -9.61
CA ARG A 180 -1.78 -35.81 -10.08
C ARG A 180 -1.29 -36.13 -11.49
N THR A 181 -1.34 -37.40 -11.83
CA THR A 181 -0.95 -37.90 -13.16
C THR A 181 -2.18 -38.45 -13.85
N LEU A 182 -2.56 -37.85 -14.97
CA LEU A 182 -3.66 -38.29 -15.81
C LEU A 182 -3.11 -39.01 -17.03
N LEU A 183 -3.59 -40.22 -17.27
CA LEU A 183 -3.34 -40.96 -18.51
C LEU A 183 -4.49 -40.66 -19.48
N ILE A 184 -4.17 -39.97 -20.57
CA ILE A 184 -5.11 -39.72 -21.66
C ILE A 184 -4.85 -40.74 -22.76
N SER A 185 -5.89 -41.44 -23.21
CA SER A 185 -5.81 -42.37 -24.33
C SER A 185 -6.74 -41.94 -25.46
N SER A 186 -6.22 -41.89 -26.69
CA SER A 186 -7.04 -41.78 -27.89
C SER A 186 -7.20 -43.15 -28.54
N GLN A 187 -8.37 -43.39 -29.13
CA GLN A 187 -8.56 -44.54 -30.01
C GLN A 187 -7.86 -44.27 -31.36
N PRO A 188 -7.57 -45.31 -32.15
CA PRO A 188 -7.11 -45.14 -33.54
C PRO A 188 -8.14 -44.36 -34.38
N GLY A 189 -7.66 -43.42 -35.21
CA GLY A 189 -8.49 -42.62 -36.12
C GLY A 189 -9.00 -41.31 -35.51
#